data_AF-A0A0A0J3Z1-F1
#
_entry.id   AF-A0A0A0J3Z1-F1
#
_cell.length_a   1.000
_cell.length_b   1.000
_cell.length_c   1.000
_cell.angle_alpha   90.00
_cell.angle_beta   90.00
_cell.angle_gamma   90.00
#
_symmetry.space_group_name_H-M   'P 1'
#
loop_
_entity.id
_entity.type
_entity.pdbx_description
1 polymer ?
#
loop_
_entity_poly.entity_id
_entity_poly.type
_entity_poly.pdbx_seq_one_letter_code
_entity_poly.pdbx_strand_id
1 'polypeptide(L)'
;MLRQVDLRTGSRRLVSVSDASVVRDFYTVELEDGTRSDRWEKRFAEAESRVAPMVRAATREVFWSPSPIELAHLTTWIALQFLRGPDHRRLLTQIRAQTLVMTVGMGGLAYLRHAMSEGLQRAVSAEEAEAVWDDIHSPGGPAVRVTGSEHIHSIRGSLGQAANFIGHRSWHRIRFDRRSLAINDSPVGLIPAEDHHPARGVGLANAGAVTIALDRRTLLWLDHPTVGNGDYPPSTLAARLHNQSVVFGAERFVYMHPDDADPTEGLALPREERSLFAPAGVYDFANRDRPLADVLEQIGEHDFDAEPDAIIADYTWPIPGYEPHSTGPWSSSTH
;
A
#
# COMPACT_ATOMS: atom_id res chain seq x y z
N MET A 1 24.64 -6.72 9.76
CA MET A 1 23.60 -6.60 10.81
C MET A 1 22.95 -5.25 10.67
N LEU A 2 21.66 -5.15 11.00
CA LEU A 2 20.89 -3.90 11.08
C LEU A 2 20.27 -3.81 12.48
N ARG A 3 20.11 -2.59 12.99
CA ARG A 3 19.21 -2.31 14.11
C ARG A 3 17.81 -2.11 13.52
N GLN A 4 16.86 -2.95 13.92
CA GLN A 4 15.45 -2.85 13.60
C GLN A 4 14.70 -2.26 14.79
N VAL A 5 13.85 -1.29 14.53
CA VAL A 5 12.89 -0.72 15.49
C VAL A 5 11.49 -1.11 15.02
N ASP A 6 10.73 -1.79 15.88
CA ASP A 6 9.32 -2.09 15.65
C ASP A 6 8.49 -0.93 16.22
N LEU A 7 7.91 -0.13 15.33
CA LEU A 7 7.13 1.05 15.70
C LEU A 7 5.82 0.69 16.43
N ARG A 8 5.29 -0.52 16.25
CA ARG A 8 4.04 -0.96 16.90
C ARG A 8 4.23 -1.48 18.32
N THR A 9 5.47 -1.84 18.69
CA THR A 9 5.78 -2.35 20.04
C THR A 9 6.81 -1.51 20.78
N GLY A 10 7.53 -0.64 20.08
CA GLY A 10 8.69 0.08 20.61
C GLY A 10 9.94 -0.79 20.79
N SER A 11 9.87 -2.08 20.44
CA SER A 11 10.99 -3.01 20.61
C SER A 11 12.14 -2.72 19.63
N ARG A 12 13.36 -2.96 20.09
CA ARG A 12 14.59 -2.77 19.31
C ARG A 12 15.40 -4.05 19.31
N ARG A 13 15.86 -4.50 18.15
CA ARG A 13 16.69 -5.70 18.03
C ARG A 13 17.69 -5.58 16.90
N LEU A 14 18.75 -6.38 16.99
CA LEU A 14 19.69 -6.59 15.89
C LEU A 14 19.16 -7.72 15.01
N VAL A 15 19.15 -7.49 13.70
CA VAL A 15 18.73 -8.48 12.69
C VAL A 15 19.79 -8.64 11.62
N SER A 16 19.83 -9.82 10.99
CA SER A 16 20.64 -10.01 9.79
C SER A 16 20.04 -9.22 8.62
N VAL A 17 20.85 -8.85 7.63
CA VAL A 17 20.35 -8.16 6.43
C VAL A 17 19.43 -9.09 5.63
N SER A 18 19.71 -10.40 5.63
CA SER A 18 18.92 -11.40 4.91
C SER A 18 17.54 -11.64 5.53
N ASP A 19 17.34 -11.34 6.82
CA ASP A 19 16.07 -11.58 7.51
C ASP A 19 15.27 -10.30 7.77
N ALA A 20 15.87 -9.13 7.56
CA ALA A 20 15.33 -7.86 8.05
C ALA A 20 13.92 -7.56 7.53
N SER A 21 13.68 -7.73 6.23
CA SER A 21 12.43 -7.37 5.55
C SER A 21 11.71 -8.56 4.91
N VAL A 22 12.03 -9.80 5.30
CA VAL A 22 11.47 -10.99 4.66
C VAL A 22 10.06 -11.25 5.18
N VAL A 23 9.08 -11.10 4.30
CA VAL A 23 7.71 -11.60 4.51
C VAL A 23 7.56 -12.82 3.62
N ARG A 24 7.43 -13.99 4.24
CA ARG A 24 7.23 -15.24 3.48
C ARG A 24 5.89 -15.18 2.76
N ASP A 25 5.89 -15.72 1.55
CA ASP A 25 4.68 -15.98 0.76
C ASP A 25 3.88 -14.73 0.37
N PHE A 26 4.51 -13.55 0.40
CA PHE A 26 3.80 -12.28 0.23
C PHE A 26 3.18 -12.11 -1.17
N TYR A 27 3.89 -12.54 -2.23
CA TYR A 27 3.38 -12.56 -3.61
C TYR A 27 3.07 -13.97 -4.14
N THR A 28 2.98 -14.97 -3.26
CA THR A 28 2.60 -16.31 -3.70
C THR A 28 1.15 -16.29 -4.16
N VAL A 29 0.93 -16.75 -5.39
CA VAL A 29 -0.39 -16.86 -6.01
C VAL A 29 -0.82 -18.32 -6.02
N GLU A 30 -2.08 -18.56 -5.68
CA GLU A 30 -2.72 -19.86 -5.89
C GLU A 30 -3.28 -19.92 -7.31
N LEU A 31 -2.94 -20.97 -8.04
CA LEU A 31 -3.41 -21.24 -9.40
C LEU A 31 -4.74 -21.99 -9.36
N GLU A 32 -5.43 -22.07 -10.50
CA GLU A 32 -6.73 -22.76 -10.62
C GLU A 32 -6.69 -24.25 -10.20
N ASP A 33 -5.51 -24.88 -10.27
CA ASP A 33 -5.29 -26.26 -9.84
C ASP A 33 -4.93 -26.40 -8.34
N GLY A 34 -5.00 -25.29 -7.57
CA GLY A 34 -4.65 -25.23 -6.15
C GLY A 34 -3.14 -25.18 -5.88
N THR A 35 -2.30 -25.16 -6.91
CA THR A 35 -0.85 -25.09 -6.73
C THR A 35 -0.40 -23.65 -6.43
N ARG A 36 0.65 -23.52 -5.62
CA ARG A 36 1.24 -22.23 -5.24
C ARG A 36 2.37 -21.85 -6.20
N SER A 37 2.39 -20.61 -6.67
CA SER A 37 3.36 -20.11 -7.64
C SER A 37 4.12 -18.88 -7.14
N ASP A 38 5.45 -18.98 -7.11
CA ASP A 38 6.37 -17.87 -6.79
C ASP A 38 6.93 -17.20 -8.05
N ARG A 39 6.21 -17.33 -9.18
CA ARG A 39 6.65 -16.76 -10.46
C ARG A 39 6.83 -15.24 -10.39
N TRP A 40 6.04 -14.56 -9.57
CA TRP A 40 6.12 -13.11 -9.40
C TRP A 40 7.36 -12.67 -8.63
N GLU A 41 7.75 -13.39 -7.58
CA GLU A 41 9.01 -13.17 -6.88
C GLU A 41 10.21 -13.24 -7.84
N LYS A 42 10.23 -14.27 -8.71
CA LYS A 42 11.28 -14.41 -9.73
C LYS A 42 11.31 -13.21 -10.69
N ARG A 43 10.15 -12.74 -11.15
CA ARG A 43 10.05 -11.56 -12.01
C ARG A 43 10.53 -10.28 -11.34
N PHE A 44 10.25 -10.10 -10.04
CA PHE A 44 10.77 -8.97 -9.28
C PHE A 44 12.28 -9.06 -9.12
N ALA A 45 12.82 -10.24 -8.84
CA ALA A 45 14.26 -10.47 -8.76
C ALA A 45 14.98 -10.18 -10.09
N GLU A 46 14.37 -10.49 -11.23
CA GLU A 46 14.90 -10.12 -12.55
C GLU A 46 14.96 -8.60 -12.76
N ALA A 47 13.91 -7.87 -12.34
CA ALA A 47 13.88 -6.42 -12.39
C ALA A 47 14.98 -5.81 -11.51
N GLU A 48 15.14 -6.29 -10.27
CA GLU A 48 16.21 -5.86 -9.35
C GLU A 48 17.61 -6.17 -9.89
N SER A 49 17.80 -7.36 -10.46
CA SER A 49 19.08 -7.76 -11.04
C SER A 49 19.51 -6.83 -12.18
N ARG A 50 18.54 -6.31 -12.94
CA ARG A 50 18.79 -5.37 -14.04
C ARG A 50 19.25 -3.99 -13.56
N VAL A 51 18.71 -3.48 -12.46
CA VAL A 51 19.11 -2.17 -11.90
C VAL A 51 20.29 -2.25 -10.93
N ALA A 52 20.64 -3.43 -10.42
CA ALA A 52 21.73 -3.58 -9.46
C ALA A 52 23.08 -2.97 -9.93
N PRO A 53 23.51 -3.07 -11.22
CA PRO A 53 24.68 -2.36 -11.71
C PRO A 53 24.54 -0.84 -11.61
N MET A 54 23.37 -0.28 -11.91
CA MET A 54 23.10 1.17 -11.88
C MET A 54 23.12 1.72 -10.45
N VAL A 55 22.58 0.96 -9.50
CA VAL A 55 22.66 1.30 -8.07
C VAL A 55 24.11 1.25 -7.58
N ARG A 56 24.90 0.26 -8.01
CA ARG A 56 26.34 0.21 -7.71
C ARG A 56 27.12 1.37 -8.32
N ALA A 57 26.79 1.77 -9.55
CA ALA A 57 27.38 2.96 -10.18
C ALA A 57 27.05 4.21 -9.36
N ALA A 58 25.76 4.42 -9.04
CA ALA A 58 25.31 5.54 -8.23
C ALA A 58 26.02 5.63 -6.87
N THR A 59 26.31 4.50 -6.21
CA THR A 59 26.98 4.51 -4.88
C THR A 59 28.50 4.67 -4.95
N ARG A 60 29.15 4.23 -6.04
CA ARG A 60 30.62 4.12 -6.10
C ARG A 60 31.30 5.14 -6.99
N GLU A 61 30.65 5.58 -8.05
CA GLU A 61 31.28 6.45 -9.04
C GLU A 61 31.50 7.87 -8.49
N VAL A 62 32.58 8.51 -8.92
CA VAL A 62 32.87 9.89 -8.51
C VAL A 62 31.82 10.84 -9.06
N PHE A 63 31.46 10.67 -10.34
CA PHE A 63 30.41 11.41 -11.03
C PHE A 63 29.31 10.44 -11.44
N TRP A 64 28.06 10.78 -11.15
CA TRP A 64 26.93 9.98 -11.56
C TRP A 64 26.18 10.69 -12.69
N SER A 65 26.14 10.05 -13.85
CA SER A 65 25.48 10.56 -15.04
C SER A 65 24.76 9.42 -15.75
N PRO A 66 23.59 9.00 -15.23
CA PRO A 66 22.85 7.88 -15.81
C PRO A 66 22.35 8.25 -17.20
N SER A 67 22.47 7.32 -18.14
CA SER A 67 21.85 7.43 -19.45
C SER A 67 20.31 7.45 -19.34
N PRO A 68 19.59 7.94 -20.36
CA PRO A 68 18.13 7.90 -20.38
C PRO A 68 17.55 6.48 -20.18
N ILE A 69 18.22 5.46 -20.71
CA ILE A 69 17.81 4.06 -20.56
C ILE A 69 17.97 3.59 -19.11
N GLU A 70 19.08 3.96 -18.45
CA GLU A 70 19.30 3.65 -17.03
C GLU A 70 18.28 4.36 -16.15
N LEU A 71 17.96 5.62 -16.43
CA LEU A 71 16.90 6.35 -15.74
C LEU A 71 15.54 5.69 -15.91
N ALA A 72 15.20 5.19 -17.10
CA ALA A 72 13.95 4.45 -17.32
C ALA A 72 13.90 3.15 -16.49
N HIS A 73 15.01 2.44 -16.39
CA HIS A 73 15.11 1.23 -15.55
C HIS A 73 15.01 1.56 -14.05
N LEU A 74 15.72 2.59 -13.57
CA LEU A 74 15.62 3.07 -12.19
C LEU A 74 14.20 3.55 -11.87
N THR A 75 13.55 4.27 -12.79
CA THR A 75 12.16 4.74 -12.67
C THR A 75 11.22 3.57 -12.42
N THR A 76 11.30 2.55 -13.29
CA THR A 76 10.46 1.35 -13.19
C THR A 76 10.72 0.61 -11.89
N TRP A 77 11.99 0.50 -11.48
CA TRP A 77 12.35 -0.14 -10.22
C TRP A 77 11.81 0.61 -9.01
N ILE A 78 11.97 1.94 -8.91
CA ILE A 78 11.41 2.74 -7.80
C ILE A 78 9.87 2.63 -7.78
N ALA A 79 9.21 2.66 -8.95
CA ALA A 79 7.77 2.47 -9.05
C ALA A 79 7.33 1.10 -8.51
N LEU A 80 8.07 0.03 -8.83
CA LEU A 80 7.85 -1.29 -8.27
C LEU A 80 8.08 -1.31 -6.76
N GLN A 81 9.17 -0.72 -6.26
CA GLN A 81 9.44 -0.63 -4.82
C GLN A 81 8.29 0.06 -4.06
N PHE A 82 7.70 1.10 -4.65
CA PHE A 82 6.57 1.83 -4.09
C PHE A 82 5.29 0.98 -4.04
N LEU A 83 4.94 0.31 -5.14
CA LEU A 83 3.67 -0.44 -5.25
C LEU A 83 3.69 -1.81 -4.58
N ARG A 84 4.88 -2.41 -4.44
CA ARG A 84 5.01 -3.78 -3.94
C ARG A 84 4.97 -3.86 -2.40
N GLY A 85 5.25 -2.76 -1.70
CA GLY A 85 5.36 -2.76 -0.25
C GLY A 85 4.07 -3.14 0.49
N PRO A 86 4.18 -3.53 1.78
CA PRO A 86 3.02 -3.86 2.62
C PRO A 86 2.04 -2.68 2.77
N ASP A 87 2.54 -1.44 2.73
CA ASP A 87 1.69 -0.24 2.83
C ASP A 87 0.69 -0.13 1.67
N HIS A 88 1.11 -0.45 0.44
CA HIS A 88 0.19 -0.46 -0.73
C HIS A 88 -0.87 -1.55 -0.61
N ARG A 89 -0.51 -2.75 -0.14
CA ARG A 89 -1.49 -3.83 0.10
C ARG A 89 -2.49 -3.45 1.21
N ARG A 90 -2.03 -2.77 2.25
CA ARG A 90 -2.90 -2.24 3.32
C ARG A 90 -3.82 -1.14 2.80
N LEU A 91 -3.32 -0.24 1.95
CA LEU A 91 -4.14 0.76 1.27
C LEU A 91 -5.25 0.09 0.45
N LEU A 92 -4.91 -0.92 -0.35
CA LEU A 92 -5.92 -1.70 -1.10
C LEU A 92 -6.94 -2.36 -0.19
N THR A 93 -6.50 -2.88 0.96
CA THR A 93 -7.38 -3.50 1.96
C THR A 93 -8.39 -2.48 2.51
N GLN A 94 -7.92 -1.28 2.85
CA GLN A 94 -8.78 -0.19 3.34
C GLN A 94 -9.75 0.30 2.26
N ILE A 95 -9.28 0.45 1.02
CA ILE A 95 -10.15 0.79 -0.12
C ILE A 95 -11.21 -0.28 -0.32
N ARG A 96 -10.85 -1.57 -0.27
CA ARG A 96 -11.80 -2.69 -0.42
C ARG A 96 -12.84 -2.73 0.69
N ALA A 97 -12.42 -2.57 1.95
CA ALA A 97 -13.33 -2.50 3.09
C ALA A 97 -14.32 -1.33 2.93
N GLN A 98 -13.83 -0.18 2.47
CA GLN A 98 -14.63 1.00 2.21
C GLN A 98 -15.62 0.81 1.04
N THR A 99 -15.17 0.24 -0.08
CA THR A 99 -16.05 -0.13 -1.19
C THR A 99 -17.13 -1.11 -0.75
N LEU A 100 -16.76 -2.10 0.08
CA LEU A 100 -17.72 -3.06 0.64
C LEU A 100 -18.82 -2.38 1.44
N VAL A 101 -18.46 -1.47 2.36
CA VAL A 101 -19.42 -0.68 3.14
C VAL A 101 -20.36 0.10 2.22
N MET A 102 -19.82 0.79 1.21
CA MET A 102 -20.64 1.57 0.28
C MET A 102 -21.57 0.70 -0.56
N THR A 103 -21.05 -0.37 -1.16
CA THR A 103 -21.82 -1.27 -2.03
C THR A 103 -22.94 -1.98 -1.26
N VAL A 104 -22.67 -2.47 -0.05
CA VAL A 104 -23.70 -3.08 0.81
C VAL A 104 -24.68 -2.01 1.31
N GLY A 105 -24.19 -0.85 1.74
CA GLY A 105 -25.01 0.28 2.17
C GLY A 105 -26.01 0.76 1.12
N MET A 106 -25.60 0.80 -0.16
CA MET A 106 -26.47 1.16 -1.28
C MET A 106 -27.52 0.09 -1.61
N GLY A 107 -27.21 -1.19 -1.37
CA GLY A 107 -28.17 -2.29 -1.57
C GLY A 107 -29.19 -2.40 -0.43
N GLY A 108 -28.84 -1.93 0.76
CA GLY A 108 -29.66 -2.07 1.95
C GLY A 108 -29.71 -3.52 2.46
N LEU A 109 -30.34 -3.71 3.61
CA LEU A 109 -30.40 -4.99 4.30
C LEU A 109 -31.19 -6.04 3.50
N ALA A 110 -32.22 -5.61 2.76
CA ALA A 110 -33.06 -6.50 1.97
C ALA A 110 -32.26 -7.19 0.84
N TYR A 111 -31.42 -6.43 0.12
CA TYR A 111 -30.55 -6.99 -0.90
C TYR A 111 -29.43 -7.84 -0.30
N LEU A 112 -28.82 -7.42 0.83
CA LEU A 112 -27.83 -8.25 1.53
C LEU A 112 -28.40 -9.63 1.85
N ARG A 113 -29.61 -9.69 2.45
CA ARG A 113 -30.30 -10.95 2.76
C ARG A 113 -30.60 -11.78 1.50
N HIS A 114 -30.98 -11.12 0.41
CA HIS A 114 -31.22 -11.78 -0.88
C HIS A 114 -29.92 -12.41 -1.42
N ALA A 115 -28.84 -11.63 -1.52
CA ALA A 115 -27.53 -12.10 -1.98
C ALA A 115 -26.99 -13.25 -1.11
N MET A 116 -27.14 -13.15 0.23
CA MET A 116 -26.78 -14.24 1.14
C MET A 116 -27.62 -15.50 0.90
N SER A 117 -28.92 -15.37 0.66
CA SER A 117 -29.79 -16.52 0.42
C SER A 117 -29.45 -17.25 -0.89
N GLU A 118 -29.18 -16.48 -1.95
CA GLU A 118 -28.70 -17.00 -3.23
C GLU A 118 -27.33 -17.69 -3.07
N GLY A 119 -26.36 -17.03 -2.45
CA GLY A 119 -25.02 -17.60 -2.29
C GLY A 119 -24.97 -18.85 -1.40
N LEU A 120 -25.78 -18.89 -0.35
CA LEU A 120 -25.85 -20.04 0.56
C LEU A 120 -26.82 -21.13 0.10
N GLN A 121 -27.58 -20.88 -0.97
CA GLN A 121 -28.60 -21.80 -1.50
C GLN A 121 -29.62 -22.23 -0.43
N ARG A 122 -29.96 -21.30 0.48
CA ARG A 122 -30.96 -21.49 1.55
C ARG A 122 -31.60 -20.16 1.93
N ALA A 123 -32.77 -20.21 2.54
CA ALA A 123 -33.34 -19.02 3.17
C ALA A 123 -32.42 -18.53 4.33
N VAL A 124 -32.12 -17.24 4.31
CA VAL A 124 -31.41 -16.54 5.40
C VAL A 124 -32.42 -15.82 6.28
N SER A 125 -32.25 -15.89 7.59
CA SER A 125 -33.14 -15.21 8.55
C SER A 125 -32.86 -13.70 8.57
N ALA A 126 -33.78 -12.91 9.12
CA ALA A 126 -33.56 -11.47 9.25
C ALA A 126 -32.40 -11.19 10.22
N GLU A 127 -32.36 -11.91 11.35
CA GLU A 127 -31.35 -11.78 12.40
C GLU A 127 -29.94 -12.11 11.86
N GLU A 128 -29.84 -13.12 11.00
CA GLU A 128 -28.57 -13.51 10.38
C GLU A 128 -28.04 -12.43 9.43
N ALA A 129 -28.92 -11.83 8.62
CA ALA A 129 -28.54 -10.72 7.74
C ALA A 129 -28.21 -9.44 8.53
N GLU A 130 -28.91 -9.17 9.63
CA GLU A 130 -28.62 -8.04 10.52
C GLU A 130 -27.25 -8.16 11.17
N ALA A 131 -26.88 -9.36 11.63
CA ALA A 131 -25.56 -9.58 12.21
C ALA A 131 -24.42 -9.27 11.20
N VAL A 132 -24.60 -9.64 9.93
CA VAL A 132 -23.63 -9.31 8.87
C VAL A 132 -23.65 -7.82 8.54
N TRP A 133 -24.83 -7.21 8.49
CA TRP A 133 -24.97 -5.77 8.26
C TRP A 133 -24.22 -4.95 9.33
N ASP A 134 -24.43 -5.28 10.59
CA ASP A 134 -23.81 -4.62 11.73
C ASP A 134 -22.29 -4.83 11.75
N ASP A 135 -21.82 -6.01 11.36
CA ASP A 135 -20.40 -6.30 11.21
C ASP A 135 -19.74 -5.41 10.14
N ILE A 136 -20.35 -5.36 8.95
CA ILE A 136 -19.86 -4.55 7.83
C ILE A 136 -19.87 -3.06 8.17
N HIS A 137 -20.90 -2.56 8.85
CA HIS A 137 -21.02 -1.15 9.19
C HIS A 137 -20.43 -0.79 10.56
N SER A 138 -19.71 -1.72 11.20
CA SER A 138 -19.13 -1.50 12.52
C SER A 138 -18.14 -0.34 12.55
N PRO A 139 -17.95 0.31 13.71
CA PRO A 139 -16.89 1.31 13.88
C PRO A 139 -15.50 0.69 13.61
N GLY A 140 -14.87 1.06 12.49
CA GLY A 140 -13.62 0.46 12.02
C GLY A 140 -13.74 -0.26 10.67
N GLY A 141 -14.96 -0.58 10.26
CA GLY A 141 -15.27 -1.27 9.01
C GLY A 141 -15.05 -2.79 9.06
N PRO A 142 -15.38 -3.50 7.98
CA PRO A 142 -15.26 -4.96 7.92
C PRO A 142 -13.80 -5.37 7.82
N ALA A 143 -13.48 -6.55 8.35
CA ALA A 143 -12.24 -7.22 8.02
C ALA A 143 -12.29 -7.71 6.56
N VAL A 144 -11.34 -7.25 5.75
CA VAL A 144 -11.19 -7.66 4.36
C VAL A 144 -9.76 -8.12 4.12
N ARG A 145 -9.59 -9.21 3.37
CA ARG A 145 -8.29 -9.73 2.96
C ARG A 145 -8.09 -9.55 1.46
N VAL A 146 -7.06 -8.77 1.11
CA VAL A 146 -6.56 -8.68 -0.27
C VAL A 146 -5.62 -9.84 -0.54
N THR A 147 -5.93 -10.62 -1.57
CA THR A 147 -5.11 -11.77 -2.00
C THR A 147 -3.81 -11.32 -2.70
N GLY A 148 -2.84 -12.23 -2.84
CA GLY A 148 -1.62 -11.97 -3.62
C GLY A 148 -1.94 -11.64 -5.08
N SER A 149 -2.91 -12.34 -5.69
CA SER A 149 -3.35 -12.12 -7.07
C SER A 149 -3.94 -10.72 -7.29
N GLU A 150 -4.79 -10.25 -6.38
CA GLU A 150 -5.35 -8.90 -6.44
C GLU A 150 -4.28 -7.82 -6.27
N HIS A 151 -3.34 -8.02 -5.35
CA HIS A 151 -2.23 -7.08 -5.18
C HIS A 151 -1.36 -7.02 -6.45
N ILE A 152 -1.04 -8.16 -7.05
CA ILE A 152 -0.33 -8.23 -8.33
C ILE A 152 -1.12 -7.54 -9.45
N HIS A 153 -2.44 -7.75 -9.51
CA HIS A 153 -3.29 -7.09 -10.49
C HIS A 153 -3.23 -5.56 -10.32
N SER A 154 -3.32 -5.06 -9.08
CA SER A 154 -3.16 -3.64 -8.78
C SER A 154 -1.78 -3.12 -9.19
N ILE A 155 -0.69 -3.84 -8.88
CA ILE A 155 0.66 -3.45 -9.31
C ILE A 155 0.72 -3.30 -10.83
N ARG A 156 0.17 -4.25 -11.59
CA ARG A 156 0.14 -4.18 -13.07
C ARG A 156 -0.65 -2.98 -13.59
N GLY A 157 -1.80 -2.69 -12.98
CA GLY A 157 -2.64 -1.55 -13.36
C GLY A 157 -2.00 -0.20 -13.03
N SER A 158 -1.28 -0.10 -11.91
CA SER A 158 -0.73 1.17 -11.43
C SER A 158 0.73 1.43 -11.83
N LEU A 159 1.48 0.42 -12.29
CA LEU A 159 2.92 0.55 -12.55
C LEU A 159 3.24 1.64 -13.57
N GLY A 160 2.51 1.69 -14.69
CA GLY A 160 2.74 2.69 -15.73
C GLY A 160 2.56 4.12 -15.22
N GLN A 161 1.50 4.35 -14.43
CA GLN A 161 1.22 5.65 -13.84
C GLN A 161 2.25 6.04 -12.77
N ALA A 162 2.62 5.11 -11.89
CA ALA A 162 3.66 5.36 -10.88
C ALA A 162 5.01 5.67 -11.53
N ALA A 163 5.41 4.88 -12.54
CA ALA A 163 6.61 5.14 -13.32
C ALA A 163 6.54 6.50 -14.04
N ASN A 164 5.37 6.90 -14.55
CA ASN A 164 5.17 8.21 -15.15
C ASN A 164 5.43 9.35 -14.15
N PHE A 165 4.85 9.28 -12.95
CA PHE A 165 5.07 10.29 -11.91
C PHE A 165 6.53 10.37 -11.43
N ILE A 166 7.24 9.25 -11.41
CA ILE A 166 8.65 9.18 -11.01
C ILE A 166 9.58 9.67 -12.13
N GLY A 167 9.34 9.24 -13.38
CA GLY A 167 10.19 9.55 -14.53
C GLY A 167 10.17 11.01 -14.93
N HIS A 168 9.09 11.75 -14.61
CA HIS A 168 8.97 13.19 -14.84
C HIS A 168 9.68 14.05 -13.79
N ARG A 169 10.40 13.45 -12.83
CA ARG A 169 11.14 14.19 -11.80
C ARG A 169 12.58 14.44 -12.20
N SER A 170 13.18 15.43 -11.54
CA SER A 170 14.61 15.71 -11.66
C SER A 170 15.40 14.79 -10.74
N TRP A 171 16.46 14.18 -11.25
CA TRP A 171 17.22 13.13 -10.56
C TRP A 171 18.48 13.68 -9.94
N HIS A 172 18.55 13.56 -8.61
CA HIS A 172 19.71 14.01 -7.85
C HIS A 172 20.31 12.89 -7.03
N ARG A 173 21.64 12.81 -7.01
CA ARG A 173 22.39 11.98 -6.07
C ARG A 173 23.01 12.85 -4.99
N ILE A 174 22.80 12.45 -3.74
CA ILE A 174 23.42 13.09 -2.57
C ILE A 174 24.26 12.04 -1.85
N ARG A 175 25.56 12.34 -1.63
CA ARG A 175 26.48 11.49 -0.87
C ARG A 175 26.89 12.17 0.42
N PHE A 176 26.67 11.50 1.54
CA PHE A 176 26.94 12.02 2.88
C PHE A 176 28.22 11.41 3.46
N ASP A 177 29.10 12.24 4.00
CA ASP A 177 30.25 11.74 4.77
C ASP A 177 29.87 11.45 6.23
N ARG A 178 29.08 12.37 6.82
CA ARG A 178 28.77 12.38 8.26
C ARG A 178 27.36 11.91 8.60
N ARG A 179 26.37 12.21 7.76
CA ARG A 179 24.96 11.85 7.99
C ARG A 179 24.65 10.46 7.45
N SER A 180 23.89 9.70 8.20
CA SER A 180 23.46 8.34 7.85
C SER A 180 22.00 8.32 7.47
N LEU A 181 21.66 7.36 6.60
CA LEU A 181 20.32 7.15 6.10
C LEU A 181 19.74 5.88 6.72
N ALA A 182 18.54 5.98 7.25
CA ALA A 182 17.73 4.83 7.62
C ALA A 182 16.89 4.37 6.43
N ILE A 183 16.33 3.16 6.52
CA ILE A 183 15.31 2.65 5.60
C ILE A 183 14.15 2.07 6.41
N ASN A 184 13.06 1.72 5.75
CA ASN A 184 11.90 1.08 6.36
C ASN A 184 11.42 -0.08 5.45
N ASP A 185 10.28 -0.65 5.80
CA ASP A 185 9.55 -1.65 5.02
C ASP A 185 8.88 -1.12 3.73
N SER A 186 8.92 0.21 3.51
CA SER A 186 8.39 0.91 2.33
C SER A 186 9.44 1.89 1.78
N PRO A 187 10.49 1.40 1.09
CA PRO A 187 11.78 2.10 0.93
C PRO A 187 11.74 3.38 0.08
N VAL A 188 10.58 3.71 -0.49
CA VAL A 188 10.34 4.94 -1.26
C VAL A 188 9.72 5.97 -0.32
N GLY A 189 10.53 6.92 0.14
CA GLY A 189 10.08 8.02 1.00
C GLY A 189 9.46 9.16 0.20
N LEU A 190 8.32 9.67 0.65
CA LEU A 190 7.66 10.84 0.05
C LEU A 190 7.86 12.06 0.96
N ILE A 191 8.38 13.15 0.40
CA ILE A 191 8.53 14.43 1.07
C ILE A 191 7.36 15.32 0.65
N PRO A 192 6.57 15.87 1.59
CA PRO A 192 5.52 16.84 1.26
C PRO A 192 6.11 18.05 0.53
N ALA A 193 5.34 18.63 -0.40
CA ALA A 193 5.67 19.94 -0.96
C ALA A 193 5.59 21.04 0.12
N GLU A 194 6.26 22.17 -0.10
CA GLU A 194 6.30 23.27 0.87
C GLU A 194 4.91 23.85 1.18
N ASP A 195 4.01 23.85 0.18
CA ASP A 195 2.62 24.29 0.25
C ASP A 195 1.62 23.16 0.61
N HIS A 196 2.12 22.02 1.07
CA HIS A 196 1.28 20.85 1.34
C HIS A 196 0.32 21.07 2.52
N HIS A 197 -0.98 20.93 2.26
CA HIS A 197 -2.02 21.04 3.27
C HIS A 197 -2.01 19.81 4.22
N PRO A 198 -1.93 19.99 5.56
CA PRO A 198 -1.81 18.87 6.51
C PRO A 198 -2.94 17.83 6.49
N ALA A 199 -4.15 18.23 6.10
CA ALA A 199 -5.29 17.31 5.97
C ALA A 199 -5.29 16.50 4.66
N ARG A 200 -4.37 16.77 3.73
CA ARG A 200 -4.26 16.05 2.46
C ARG A 200 -3.16 14.99 2.61
N GLY A 201 -3.39 13.78 2.09
CA GLY A 201 -2.33 12.77 2.02
C GLY A 201 -1.21 13.14 1.04
N VAL A 202 0.00 12.63 1.27
CA VAL A 202 1.13 12.73 0.32
C VAL A 202 1.20 11.45 -0.52
N GLY A 203 1.17 11.60 -1.84
CA GLY A 203 1.34 10.55 -2.84
C GLY A 203 2.29 10.98 -3.96
N LEU A 204 2.60 10.09 -4.90
CA LEU A 204 3.56 10.37 -5.98
C LEU A 204 3.19 11.61 -6.82
N ALA A 205 1.90 11.88 -6.99
CA ALA A 205 1.38 12.99 -7.77
C ALA A 205 1.55 14.37 -7.11
N ASN A 206 1.64 14.43 -5.77
CA ASN A 206 1.67 15.70 -5.02
C ASN A 206 2.86 15.82 -4.06
N ALA A 207 3.76 14.83 -4.01
CA ALA A 207 4.99 14.90 -3.23
C ALA A 207 5.93 15.97 -3.81
N GLY A 208 6.49 16.80 -2.94
CA GLY A 208 7.55 17.76 -3.30
C GLY A 208 8.79 17.02 -3.78
N ALA A 209 9.19 15.95 -3.08
CA ALA A 209 10.27 15.08 -3.52
C ALA A 209 9.96 13.60 -3.25
N VAL A 210 10.54 12.73 -4.08
CA VAL A 210 10.58 11.28 -3.86
C VAL A 210 12.02 10.90 -3.50
N THR A 211 12.20 10.09 -2.48
CA THR A 211 13.54 9.76 -1.96
C THR A 211 13.72 8.27 -1.81
N ILE A 212 14.92 7.78 -2.12
CA ILE A 212 15.30 6.38 -1.89
C ILE A 212 16.77 6.29 -1.50
N ALA A 213 17.03 5.71 -0.33
CA ALA A 213 18.40 5.42 0.09
C ALA A 213 18.93 4.20 -0.66
N LEU A 214 20.10 4.34 -1.27
CA LEU A 214 20.78 3.26 -1.99
C LEU A 214 21.75 2.50 -1.08
N ASP A 215 22.33 3.21 -0.12
CA ASP A 215 23.14 2.66 0.97
C ASP A 215 23.04 3.59 2.20
N ARG A 216 23.86 3.33 3.23
CA ARG A 216 23.90 4.12 4.48
C ARG A 216 24.20 5.61 4.25
N ARG A 217 24.76 6.00 3.10
CA ARG A 217 25.36 7.32 2.83
C ARG A 217 24.96 7.93 1.48
N THR A 218 24.24 7.21 0.63
CA THR A 218 23.88 7.64 -0.72
C THR A 218 22.36 7.68 -0.87
N LEU A 219 21.84 8.85 -1.19
CA LEU A 219 20.42 9.11 -1.40
C LEU A 219 20.18 9.48 -2.86
N LEU A 220 19.17 8.86 -3.48
CA LEU A 220 18.52 9.47 -4.63
C LEU A 220 17.40 10.38 -4.15
N TRP A 221 17.42 11.61 -4.64
CA TRP A 221 16.43 12.65 -4.37
C TRP A 221 15.82 13.07 -5.71
N LEU A 222 14.53 12.79 -5.88
CA LEU A 222 13.80 13.05 -7.10
C LEU A 222 12.90 14.27 -6.88
N ASP A 223 13.34 15.41 -7.40
CA ASP A 223 12.75 16.73 -7.16
C ASP A 223 11.79 17.14 -8.28
N HIS A 224 11.26 18.36 -8.20
CA HIS A 224 10.44 18.99 -9.22
C HIS A 224 11.19 19.09 -10.58
N PRO A 225 10.54 18.81 -11.74
CA PRO A 225 11.16 18.75 -13.07
C PRO A 225 11.95 19.99 -13.52
N THR A 226 11.71 21.14 -12.88
CA THR A 226 12.37 22.41 -13.22
C THR A 226 13.82 22.47 -12.77
N VAL A 227 14.27 21.49 -12.00
CA VAL A 227 15.61 21.41 -11.44
C VAL A 227 16.47 20.52 -12.35
N GLY A 228 17.73 20.87 -12.63
CA GLY A 228 18.59 20.05 -13.51
C GLY A 228 19.09 18.77 -12.84
N ASN A 229 19.18 17.64 -13.56
CA ASN A 229 19.72 16.39 -13.02
C ASN A 229 21.20 16.51 -12.61
N GLY A 230 21.63 15.79 -11.56
CA GLY A 230 23.05 15.66 -11.22
C GLY A 230 23.36 15.42 -9.74
N ASP A 231 24.62 15.63 -9.38
CA ASP A 231 25.07 15.50 -7.99
C ASP A 231 24.74 16.75 -7.17
N TYR A 232 24.15 16.53 -6.00
CA TYR A 232 23.75 17.59 -5.07
C TYR A 232 24.64 17.58 -3.83
N PRO A 233 25.01 18.76 -3.31
CA PRO A 233 25.84 18.84 -2.12
C PRO A 233 25.10 18.25 -0.91
N PRO A 234 25.77 17.46 -0.06
CA PRO A 234 25.14 16.91 1.13
C PRO A 234 24.73 18.02 2.09
N SER A 235 23.50 17.92 2.61
CA SER A 235 23.00 18.82 3.65
C SER A 235 22.42 18.04 4.83
N THR A 236 22.54 18.59 6.04
CA THR A 236 21.88 18.00 7.21
C THR A 236 20.36 17.99 7.05
N LEU A 237 19.80 19.00 6.37
CA LEU A 237 18.36 19.08 6.11
C LEU A 237 17.88 17.92 5.25
N ALA A 238 18.55 17.60 4.13
CA ALA A 238 18.14 16.51 3.25
C ALA A 238 18.14 15.15 3.96
N ALA A 239 19.20 14.85 4.72
CA ALA A 239 19.26 13.62 5.51
C ALA A 239 18.16 13.56 6.58
N ARG A 240 17.87 14.69 7.24
CA ARG A 240 16.79 14.78 8.25
C ARG A 240 15.42 14.56 7.62
N LEU A 241 15.12 15.23 6.50
CA LEU A 241 13.85 15.09 5.79
C LEU A 241 13.64 13.65 5.31
N HIS A 242 14.66 13.02 4.75
CA HIS A 242 14.61 11.61 4.38
C HIS A 242 14.37 10.69 5.58
N ASN A 243 15.16 10.82 6.66
CA ASN A 243 14.98 9.97 7.83
C ASN A 243 13.61 10.17 8.51
N GLN A 244 13.07 11.40 8.49
CA GLN A 244 11.71 11.67 8.93
C GLN A 244 10.68 10.96 8.03
N SER A 245 10.81 11.03 6.71
CA SER A 245 9.89 10.34 5.80
C SER A 245 9.98 8.82 5.93
N VAL A 246 11.17 8.28 6.21
CA VAL A 246 11.35 6.85 6.54
C VAL A 246 10.56 6.47 7.79
N VAL A 247 10.65 7.26 8.87
CA VAL A 247 9.92 6.97 10.11
C VAL A 247 8.41 7.10 9.93
N PHE A 248 7.94 8.20 9.33
CA PHE A 248 6.50 8.44 9.16
C PHE A 248 5.88 7.56 8.06
N GLY A 249 6.67 7.17 7.07
CA GLY A 249 6.28 6.27 5.98
C GLY A 249 6.43 4.79 6.29
N ALA A 250 7.11 4.41 7.38
CA ALA A 250 7.20 3.01 7.78
C ALA A 250 5.82 2.47 8.16
N GLU A 251 5.50 1.25 7.73
CA GLU A 251 4.30 0.54 8.14
C GLU A 251 4.48 0.04 9.59
N ARG A 252 5.59 -0.64 9.83
CA ARG A 252 5.95 -1.19 11.13
C ARG A 252 7.42 -1.03 11.47
N PHE A 253 8.33 -1.23 10.53
CA PHE A 253 9.75 -1.34 10.85
C PHE A 253 10.60 -0.22 10.27
N VAL A 254 11.52 0.29 11.10
CA VAL A 254 12.61 1.16 10.67
C VAL A 254 13.94 0.42 10.89
N TYR A 255 14.83 0.49 9.90
CA TYR A 255 16.13 -0.15 9.89
C TYR A 255 17.25 0.88 9.74
N MET A 256 18.35 0.64 10.45
CA MET A 256 19.55 1.47 10.38
C MET A 256 20.80 0.64 10.72
N HIS A 257 21.97 1.19 10.46
CA HIS A 257 23.21 0.60 10.98
C HIS A 257 23.22 0.68 12.52
N PRO A 258 23.75 -0.32 13.24
CA PRO A 258 23.83 -0.29 14.71
C PRO A 258 24.57 0.93 15.27
N ASP A 259 25.59 1.40 14.54
CA ASP A 259 26.42 2.54 14.93
C ASP A 259 25.85 3.91 14.51
N ASP A 260 24.68 3.95 13.86
CA ASP A 260 24.05 5.20 13.45
C ASP A 260 23.14 5.78 14.52
N ALA A 261 22.89 7.08 14.43
CA ALA A 261 21.85 7.74 15.21
C ALA A 261 20.49 7.10 14.93
N ASP A 262 19.66 6.95 15.97
CA ASP A 262 18.31 6.41 15.85
C ASP A 262 17.37 7.52 15.37
N PRO A 263 16.79 7.44 14.15
CA PRO A 263 15.87 8.47 13.66
C PRO A 263 14.53 8.47 14.43
N THR A 264 14.30 7.47 15.28
CA THR A 264 13.11 7.36 16.15
C THR A 264 13.32 7.96 17.54
N GLU A 265 14.52 8.46 17.83
CA GLU A 265 14.82 9.08 19.13
C GLU A 265 13.90 10.28 19.39
N GLY A 266 13.27 10.31 20.57
CA GLY A 266 12.30 11.33 20.97
C GLY A 266 10.86 11.07 20.53
N LEU A 267 10.57 9.98 19.81
CA LEU A 267 9.20 9.59 19.48
C LEU A 267 8.54 8.78 20.59
N ALA A 268 7.24 9.00 20.79
CA ALA A 268 6.42 8.12 21.60
C ALA A 268 6.20 6.80 20.86
N LEU A 269 6.63 5.69 21.45
CA LEU A 269 6.41 4.33 20.97
C LEU A 269 5.71 3.51 22.08
N PRO A 270 4.79 2.59 21.75
CA PRO A 270 4.36 2.22 20.39
C PRO A 270 3.54 3.32 19.71
N ARG A 271 3.65 3.39 18.38
CA ARG A 271 2.85 4.26 17.53
C ARG A 271 1.50 3.59 17.24
N GLU A 272 0.43 4.35 17.32
CA GLU A 272 -0.88 3.91 16.84
C GLU A 272 -0.82 3.48 15.39
N GLU A 273 -1.68 2.54 15.02
CA GLU A 273 -1.77 2.11 13.65
C GLU A 273 -2.24 3.26 12.77
N ARG A 274 -1.46 3.56 11.73
CA ARG A 274 -1.78 4.63 10.80
C ARG A 274 -3.00 4.23 9.96
N SER A 275 -4.12 4.93 10.16
CA SER A 275 -5.21 4.91 9.19
C SER A 275 -4.78 5.65 7.92
N LEU A 276 -4.83 5.00 6.75
CA LEU A 276 -4.54 5.66 5.47
C LEU A 276 -5.79 6.37 4.92
N PHE A 277 -6.94 6.14 5.55
CA PHE A 277 -8.21 6.76 5.23
C PHE A 277 -8.87 7.31 6.50
N ALA A 278 -9.33 8.55 6.48
CA ALA A 278 -10.21 9.06 7.54
C ALA A 278 -11.66 8.84 7.07
N PRO A 279 -12.51 8.09 7.80
CA PRO A 279 -13.89 7.77 7.40
C PRO A 279 -14.85 8.96 7.55
N ALA A 280 -14.42 10.17 7.24
CA ALA A 280 -15.26 11.34 7.33
C ALA A 280 -16.32 11.31 6.21
N GLY A 281 -17.58 11.05 6.57
CA GLY A 281 -18.75 11.21 5.69
C GLY A 281 -19.23 9.96 4.95
N VAL A 282 -18.60 8.80 5.15
CA VAL A 282 -18.98 7.56 4.46
C VAL A 282 -20.32 6.98 4.90
N TYR A 283 -20.69 7.19 6.17
CA TYR A 283 -21.91 6.61 6.74
C TYR A 283 -23.21 7.16 6.12
N ASP A 284 -23.15 8.22 5.32
CA ASP A 284 -24.31 8.87 4.69
C ASP A 284 -24.85 8.09 3.45
N PHE A 285 -24.12 7.09 2.96
CA PHE A 285 -24.55 6.26 1.82
C PHE A 285 -25.42 5.06 2.21
N ALA A 286 -25.60 4.79 3.51
CA ALA A 286 -26.33 3.61 3.97
C ALA A 286 -27.85 3.83 3.86
N ASN A 287 -28.47 3.29 2.80
CA ASN A 287 -29.92 3.18 2.70
C ASN A 287 -30.36 1.82 3.23
N ARG A 288 -30.28 1.65 4.56
CA ARG A 288 -30.54 0.38 5.23
C ARG A 288 -31.87 -0.26 4.81
N ASP A 289 -32.92 0.56 4.74
CA ASP A 289 -34.30 0.10 4.53
C ASP A 289 -34.72 0.16 3.05
N ARG A 290 -33.74 0.19 2.13
CA ARG A 290 -34.01 0.17 0.70
C ARG A 290 -34.80 -1.09 0.30
N PRO A 291 -35.93 -0.95 -0.41
CA PRO A 291 -36.69 -2.10 -0.90
C PRO A 291 -35.88 -2.95 -1.89
N LEU A 292 -36.03 -4.28 -1.81
CA LEU A 292 -35.35 -5.21 -2.70
C LEU A 292 -35.70 -4.96 -4.18
N ALA A 293 -36.96 -4.65 -4.48
CA ALA A 293 -37.43 -4.41 -5.84
C ALA A 293 -36.65 -3.26 -6.50
N ASP A 294 -36.49 -2.14 -5.79
CA ASP A 294 -35.78 -0.95 -6.26
C ASP A 294 -34.29 -1.23 -6.55
N VAL A 295 -33.67 -2.16 -5.82
CA VAL A 295 -32.27 -2.55 -6.04
C VAL A 295 -32.17 -3.44 -7.28
N LEU A 296 -33.06 -4.43 -7.40
CA LEU A 296 -33.07 -5.34 -8.55
C LEU A 296 -33.43 -4.63 -9.86
N GLU A 297 -34.34 -3.65 -9.82
CA GLU A 297 -34.63 -2.77 -10.95
C GLU A 297 -33.38 -1.98 -11.36
N GLN A 298 -32.69 -1.33 -10.40
CA GLN A 298 -31.45 -0.61 -10.69
C GLN A 298 -30.38 -1.51 -11.32
N ILE A 299 -30.19 -2.73 -10.82
CA ILE A 299 -29.22 -3.69 -11.40
C ILE A 299 -29.65 -4.10 -12.80
N GLY A 300 -30.95 -4.35 -13.02
CA GLY A 300 -31.47 -4.75 -14.32
C GLY A 300 -31.43 -3.67 -15.40
N GLU A 301 -31.48 -2.40 -15.00
CA GLU A 301 -31.36 -1.24 -15.90
C GLU A 301 -29.90 -0.82 -16.16
N HIS A 302 -28.95 -1.33 -15.38
CA HIS A 302 -27.57 -0.89 -15.48
C HIS A 302 -26.86 -1.48 -16.71
N ASP A 303 -26.33 -0.59 -17.57
CA ASP A 303 -25.50 -0.95 -18.70
C ASP A 303 -24.01 -0.88 -18.31
N PHE A 304 -23.45 -2.05 -17.98
CA PHE A 304 -22.05 -2.18 -17.59
C PHE A 304 -21.05 -1.79 -18.69
N ASP A 305 -21.46 -1.80 -19.97
CA ASP A 305 -20.59 -1.39 -21.07
C ASP A 305 -20.51 0.15 -21.18
N ALA A 306 -21.57 0.85 -20.79
CA ALA A 306 -21.65 2.30 -20.83
C ALA A 306 -21.04 2.97 -19.59
N GLU A 307 -21.19 2.38 -18.41
CA GLU A 307 -20.78 2.95 -17.12
C GLU A 307 -19.97 1.96 -16.26
N PRO A 308 -18.78 1.52 -16.72
CA PRO A 308 -18.00 0.49 -16.03
C PRO A 308 -17.51 0.88 -14.62
N ASP A 309 -17.54 2.17 -14.29
CA ASP A 309 -17.08 2.72 -13.01
C ASP A 309 -18.23 3.06 -12.04
N ALA A 310 -19.49 2.83 -12.43
CA ALA A 310 -20.62 3.11 -11.56
C ALA A 310 -20.66 2.12 -10.39
N ILE A 311 -20.63 2.64 -9.16
CA ILE A 311 -20.78 1.81 -7.98
C ILE A 311 -22.27 1.54 -7.79
N ILE A 312 -22.70 0.32 -8.12
CA ILE A 312 -24.06 -0.17 -7.85
C ILE A 312 -24.01 -1.30 -6.82
N ALA A 313 -25.17 -1.63 -6.24
CA ALA A 313 -25.29 -2.72 -5.29
C ALA A 313 -25.37 -4.09 -5.99
N ASP A 314 -24.39 -4.41 -6.84
CA ASP A 314 -24.29 -5.71 -7.53
C ASP A 314 -23.15 -6.54 -6.93
N TYR A 315 -23.47 -7.32 -5.91
CA TYR A 315 -22.50 -8.17 -5.22
C TYR A 315 -23.08 -9.55 -4.94
N THR A 316 -22.19 -10.55 -4.93
CA THR A 316 -22.53 -11.94 -4.65
C THR A 316 -22.14 -12.32 -3.22
N TRP A 317 -22.67 -13.45 -2.75
CA TRP A 317 -22.27 -14.06 -1.49
C TRP A 317 -21.58 -15.42 -1.71
N PRO A 318 -20.49 -15.74 -0.99
CA PRO A 318 -19.77 -14.86 -0.06
C PRO A 318 -19.11 -13.68 -0.78
N ILE A 319 -19.07 -12.52 -0.11
CA ILE A 319 -18.44 -11.33 -0.67
C ILE A 319 -16.92 -11.57 -0.73
N PRO A 320 -16.27 -11.46 -1.91
CA PRO A 320 -14.85 -11.80 -2.05
C PRO A 320 -13.96 -11.04 -1.06
N GLY A 321 -13.17 -11.80 -0.29
CA GLY A 321 -12.21 -11.27 0.67
C GLY A 321 -12.80 -10.79 2.01
N TYR A 322 -14.12 -10.71 2.16
CA TYR A 322 -14.75 -10.39 3.44
C TYR A 322 -14.56 -11.54 4.44
N GLU A 323 -14.10 -11.21 5.65
CA GLU A 323 -13.88 -12.15 6.75
C GLU A 323 -14.76 -11.72 7.94
N PRO A 324 -15.92 -12.39 8.18
CA PRO A 324 -16.79 -12.04 9.29
C PRO A 324 -16.04 -12.10 10.61
N HIS A 325 -16.22 -11.11 11.50
CA HIS A 325 -15.64 -11.21 12.84
C HIS A 325 -16.19 -12.47 13.52
N SER A 326 -15.27 -13.29 14.04
CA SER A 326 -15.52 -14.63 14.61
C SER A 326 -16.45 -14.71 15.83
N THR A 327 -17.17 -13.64 16.16
CA THR A 327 -18.16 -13.59 17.25
C THR A 327 -19.55 -14.13 16.87
N GLY A 328 -19.77 -14.52 15.61
CA GLY A 328 -21.01 -15.15 15.15
C GLY A 328 -20.94 -16.69 15.01
N PRO A 329 -22.07 -17.38 14.80
CA PRO A 329 -22.19 -18.85 14.71
C PRO A 329 -21.45 -19.51 13.52
N TRP A 330 -20.59 -18.76 12.82
CA TRP A 330 -19.93 -19.12 11.57
C TRP A 330 -18.51 -19.69 11.76
N SER A 331 -17.99 -19.77 13.00
CA SER A 331 -16.61 -20.21 13.25
C SER A 331 -16.34 -21.70 13.02
N SER A 332 -17.25 -22.43 12.37
CA SER A 332 -17.10 -23.87 12.16
C SER A 332 -17.85 -24.32 10.92
N SER A 333 -17.23 -24.19 9.74
CA SER A 333 -17.19 -25.20 8.67
C SER A 333 -16.79 -24.60 7.31
N THR A 334 -15.51 -24.63 6.97
CA THR A 334 -15.06 -24.90 5.59
C THR A 334 -13.61 -25.35 5.64
N HIS A 335 -13.40 -26.62 5.28
CA HIS A 335 -12.09 -27.25 5.06
C HIS A 335 -11.96 -27.53 3.57
#